data_AF-A0A9R0P4F4-F1
#
_entry.id   AF-A0A9R0P4F4-F1
#
_cell.length_a   1.000
_cell.length_b   1.000
_cell.length_c   1.000
_cell.angle_alpha   90.00
_cell.angle_beta   90.00
_cell.angle_gamma   90.00
#
_symmetry.space_group_name_H-M   'P 1'
#
loop_
_entity.id
_entity.type
_entity.pdbx_description
1 polymer ?
#
loop_
_entity_poly.entity_id
_entity_poly.type
_entity_poly.pdbx_seq_one_letter_code
_entity_poly.pdbx_strand_id
1 'polypeptide(L)'
;MTDALAAQRPLWEPGTRHGYHALTYGWLVGEVVRRITGRSLGPFFRDEIARPFGLDFHIGLPEDDLHRVARLVQRPPDFSRAAGLDPSLPPEPMRELVTAMIDPNSLTRRAHACVDPPFDHDHPAEQTAEIPATNGICTARALPRFYAALIGEVGDHRILDPQTLAAATTPQVTGPDLVHCNRSTSASASGCPRQGPRGTRRPRSVSRDSAAPSVTPTRRQAWRSATS
;
A
#
# COMPACT_ATOMS: atom_id res chain seq x y z
N MET A 1 -18.06 -7.30 5.76
CA MET A 1 -17.36 -5.99 5.70
C MET A 1 -17.97 -5.06 4.64
N THR A 2 -18.09 -5.48 3.39
CA THR A 2 -18.67 -4.67 2.29
C THR A 2 -20.08 -4.17 2.58
N ASP A 3 -20.96 -5.00 3.15
CA ASP A 3 -22.31 -4.58 3.55
C ASP A 3 -22.31 -3.49 4.61
N ALA A 4 -21.42 -3.60 5.60
CA ALA A 4 -21.26 -2.58 6.64
C ALA A 4 -20.74 -1.26 6.06
N LEU A 5 -19.82 -1.30 5.08
CA LEU A 5 -19.36 -0.10 4.38
C LEU A 5 -20.47 0.53 3.54
N ALA A 6 -21.29 -0.28 2.86
CA ALA A 6 -22.42 0.21 2.08
C ALA A 6 -23.52 0.85 2.95
N ALA A 7 -23.74 0.32 4.16
CA ALA A 7 -24.69 0.89 5.13
C ALA A 7 -24.14 2.12 5.88
N GLN A 8 -22.82 2.34 5.86
CA GLN A 8 -22.20 3.43 6.60
C GLN A 8 -22.51 4.79 5.97
N ARG A 9 -23.05 5.71 6.76
CA ARG A 9 -23.15 7.12 6.35
C ARG A 9 -21.73 7.69 6.16
N PRO A 10 -21.44 8.37 5.03
CA PRO A 10 -20.17 9.06 4.86
C PRO A 10 -19.90 10.04 6.01
N LEU A 11 -18.66 10.08 6.49
CA LEU A 11 -18.26 10.96 7.60
C LEU A 11 -18.28 12.44 7.21
N TRP A 12 -18.29 12.73 5.91
CA TRP A 12 -18.45 14.05 5.30
C TRP A 12 -19.12 13.90 3.93
N GLU A 13 -19.58 15.00 3.37
CA GLU A 13 -20.16 15.04 2.02
C GLU A 13 -19.10 14.63 0.96
N PRO A 14 -19.37 13.61 0.12
CA PRO A 14 -18.43 13.18 -0.91
C PRO A 14 -17.97 14.33 -1.81
N GLY A 15 -16.67 14.40 -2.09
CA GLY A 15 -16.07 15.46 -2.90
C GLY A 15 -15.66 16.73 -2.14
N THR A 16 -16.09 16.91 -0.88
CA THR A 16 -15.75 18.12 -0.10
C THR A 16 -14.46 17.99 0.70
N ARG A 17 -14.08 16.78 1.10
CA ARG A 17 -12.88 16.46 1.88
C ARG A 17 -12.35 15.08 1.48
N HIS A 18 -11.08 14.80 1.80
CA HIS A 18 -10.52 13.46 1.66
C HIS A 18 -9.77 13.02 2.92
N GLY A 19 -9.77 11.71 3.12
CA GLY A 19 -9.00 11.02 4.13
C GLY A 19 -8.65 9.64 3.62
N TYR A 20 -7.45 9.18 3.92
CA TYR A 20 -7.00 7.87 3.48
C TYR A 20 -7.83 6.71 4.03
N HIS A 21 -8.29 5.84 3.12
CA HIS A 21 -9.02 4.62 3.46
C HIS A 21 -8.04 3.47 3.71
N ALA A 22 -7.32 3.50 4.84
CA ALA A 22 -6.18 2.62 5.10
C ALA A 22 -6.43 1.12 4.86
N LEU A 23 -7.58 0.63 5.34
CA LEU A 23 -8.02 -0.75 5.11
C LEU A 23 -9.20 -0.82 4.12
N THR A 24 -10.13 0.12 4.24
CA THR A 24 -11.43 0.02 3.55
C THR A 24 -11.35 0.23 2.05
N TYR A 25 -10.29 0.86 1.54
CA TYR A 25 -10.08 1.03 0.10
C TYR A 25 -10.04 -0.31 -0.64
N GLY A 26 -9.38 -1.31 -0.04
CA GLY A 26 -9.23 -2.63 -0.65
C GLY A 26 -10.57 -3.34 -0.86
N TRP A 27 -11.46 -3.30 0.13
CA TRP A 27 -12.80 -3.88 0.00
C TRP A 27 -13.71 -3.08 -0.94
N LEU A 28 -13.61 -1.75 -0.93
CA LEU A 28 -14.40 -0.91 -1.85
C LEU A 28 -14.06 -1.20 -3.32
N VAL A 29 -12.77 -1.21 -3.67
CA VAL A 29 -12.32 -1.50 -5.04
C VAL A 29 -12.55 -2.97 -5.39
N GLY A 30 -12.25 -3.89 -4.47
CA GLY A 30 -12.47 -5.32 -4.69
C GLY A 30 -13.93 -5.66 -4.95
N GLU A 31 -14.87 -5.01 -4.25
CA GLU A 31 -16.31 -5.21 -4.47
C GLU A 31 -16.78 -4.69 -5.83
N VAL A 32 -16.22 -3.58 -6.33
CA VAL A 32 -16.50 -3.10 -7.70
C VAL A 32 -16.05 -4.13 -8.73
N VAL A 33 -14.83 -4.66 -8.61
CA VAL A 33 -14.33 -5.72 -9.50
C VAL A 33 -15.23 -6.95 -9.43
N ARG A 34 -15.62 -7.36 -8.21
CA ARG A 34 -16.50 -8.52 -8.02
C ARG A 34 -17.86 -8.37 -8.66
N ARG A 35 -18.48 -7.19 -8.56
CA ARG A 35 -19.79 -6.92 -9.17
C ARG A 35 -19.73 -6.85 -10.70
N ILE A 36 -18.63 -6.36 -11.26
CA ILE A 36 -18.46 -6.25 -12.73
C ILE A 36 -18.10 -7.61 -13.34
N THR A 37 -17.22 -8.36 -12.70
CA THR A 37 -16.61 -9.57 -13.31
C THR A 37 -17.20 -10.87 -12.79
N GLY A 38 -17.90 -10.86 -11.66
CA GLY A 38 -18.36 -12.05 -10.94
C GLY A 38 -17.25 -12.78 -10.16
N ARG A 39 -16.01 -12.25 -10.14
CA ARG A 39 -14.83 -12.92 -9.54
C ARG A 39 -14.33 -12.12 -8.34
N SER A 40 -13.80 -12.78 -7.32
CA SER A 40 -13.08 -12.08 -6.24
C SER A 40 -11.77 -11.48 -6.78
N LEU A 41 -11.18 -10.53 -6.05
CA LEU A 41 -10.08 -9.72 -6.57
C LEU A 41 -8.80 -10.54 -6.73
N GLY A 42 -8.53 -11.51 -5.85
CA GLY A 42 -7.37 -12.39 -5.93
C GLY A 42 -7.30 -13.18 -7.24
N PRO A 43 -8.30 -14.02 -7.57
CA PRO A 43 -8.37 -14.74 -8.84
C PRO A 43 -8.37 -13.84 -10.07
N PHE A 44 -9.06 -12.69 -10.01
CA PHE A 44 -9.03 -11.71 -11.10
C PHE A 44 -7.61 -11.16 -11.31
N PHE A 45 -6.96 -10.68 -10.25
CA PHE A 45 -5.59 -10.17 -10.30
C PHE A 45 -4.61 -11.26 -10.79
N ARG A 46 -4.74 -12.49 -10.28
CA ARG A 46 -3.89 -13.60 -10.69
C ARG A 46 -3.97 -13.85 -12.18
N ASP A 47 -5.18 -13.95 -12.73
CA ASP A 47 -5.37 -14.40 -14.11
C ASP A 47 -5.20 -13.28 -15.14
N GLU A 48 -5.62 -12.04 -14.80
CA GLU A 48 -5.54 -10.89 -15.72
C GLU A 48 -4.22 -10.12 -15.62
N ILE A 49 -3.52 -10.21 -14.48
CA ILE A 49 -2.34 -9.37 -14.19
C ILE A 49 -1.13 -10.21 -13.80
N ALA A 50 -1.22 -11.10 -12.81
CA ALA A 50 -0.02 -11.79 -12.33
C ALA A 50 0.52 -12.78 -13.37
N ARG A 51 -0.35 -13.67 -13.88
CA ARG A 51 0.03 -14.74 -14.80
C ARG A 51 0.55 -14.24 -16.16
N PRO A 52 -0.11 -13.30 -16.88
CA PRO A 52 0.37 -12.83 -18.18
C PRO A 52 1.75 -12.18 -18.12
N PHE A 53 2.08 -11.60 -16.97
CA PHE A 53 3.35 -10.93 -16.74
C PHE A 53 4.34 -11.79 -15.94
N GLY A 54 4.02 -13.04 -15.59
CA GLY A 54 4.90 -13.92 -14.82
C GLY A 54 5.28 -13.35 -13.45
N LEU A 55 4.34 -12.69 -12.78
CA LEU A 55 4.54 -12.04 -11.49
C LEU A 55 4.31 -13.06 -10.37
N ASP A 56 5.30 -13.20 -9.49
CA ASP A 56 5.11 -13.83 -8.18
C ASP A 56 4.59 -12.77 -7.20
N PHE A 57 3.29 -12.46 -7.35
CA PHE A 57 2.53 -11.48 -6.60
C PHE A 57 1.11 -12.01 -6.41
N HIS A 58 0.67 -12.13 -5.16
CA HIS A 58 -0.60 -12.72 -4.75
C HIS A 58 -1.41 -11.75 -3.92
N ILE A 59 -2.74 -11.81 -4.11
CA ILE A 59 -3.75 -11.28 -3.19
C ILE A 59 -4.57 -12.52 -2.82
N GLY A 60 -4.41 -13.01 -1.59
CA GLY A 60 -4.79 -14.37 -1.21
C GLY A 60 -3.78 -15.39 -1.74
N LEU A 61 -2.77 -15.71 -0.93
CA LEU A 61 -1.73 -16.68 -1.29
C LEU A 61 -2.30 -18.12 -1.27
N PRO A 62 -1.97 -18.98 -2.24
CA PRO A 62 -2.30 -20.40 -2.16
C PRO A 62 -1.67 -21.05 -0.92
N GLU A 63 -2.37 -21.98 -0.28
CA GLU A 63 -1.87 -22.68 0.92
C GLU A 63 -0.53 -23.39 0.67
N ASP A 64 -0.37 -24.00 -0.50
CA ASP A 64 0.87 -24.68 -0.92
C ASP A 64 2.08 -23.74 -0.94
N ASP A 65 1.87 -22.43 -1.04
CA ASP A 65 2.92 -21.41 -1.09
C ASP A 65 3.24 -20.78 0.28
N LEU A 66 2.55 -21.15 1.36
CA LEU A 66 2.81 -20.59 2.70
C LEU A 66 4.24 -20.85 3.18
N HIS A 67 4.82 -21.99 2.80
CA HIS A 67 6.16 -22.41 3.22
C HIS A 67 7.30 -21.46 2.78
N ARG A 68 7.06 -20.63 1.76
CA ARG A 68 8.05 -19.70 1.19
C ARG A 68 7.84 -18.24 1.62
N VAL A 69 6.85 -17.96 2.48
CA VAL A 69 6.61 -16.62 3.02
C VAL A 69 7.69 -16.29 4.05
N ALA A 70 8.33 -15.13 3.87
CA ALA A 70 9.30 -14.64 4.83
C ALA A 70 8.58 -14.10 6.07
N ARG A 71 9.03 -14.54 7.25
CA ARG A 71 8.52 -14.03 8.53
C ARG A 71 8.84 -12.54 8.71
N LEU A 72 7.84 -11.76 9.07
CA LEU A 72 7.97 -10.34 9.36
C LEU A 72 8.47 -10.12 10.78
N VAL A 73 9.73 -9.71 10.89
CA VAL A 73 10.28 -9.29 12.18
C VAL A 73 10.00 -7.82 12.39
N GLN A 74 8.94 -7.51 13.13
CA GLN A 74 8.69 -6.16 13.63
C GLN A 74 9.72 -5.86 14.73
N ARG A 75 10.70 -5.00 14.43
CA ARG A 75 11.52 -4.42 15.49
C ARG A 75 10.67 -3.35 16.18
N PRO A 76 10.44 -3.43 17.50
CA PRO A 76 9.82 -2.32 18.22
C PRO A 76 10.56 -1.04 17.85
N PRO A 77 9.86 0.07 17.58
CA PRO A 77 10.53 1.32 17.29
C PRO A 77 11.53 1.62 18.40
N ASP A 78 12.81 1.60 18.05
CA ASP A 78 13.89 1.83 18.97
C ASP A 78 14.06 3.33 19.16
N PHE A 79 13.29 3.87 20.10
CA PHE A 79 13.37 5.27 20.50
C PHE A 79 14.63 5.55 21.35
N SER A 80 15.48 4.56 21.65
CA SER A 80 16.74 4.83 22.36
C SER A 80 17.76 5.56 21.49
N ARG A 81 17.67 5.50 20.15
CA ARG A 81 18.39 6.42 19.24
C ARG A 81 17.76 7.81 19.14
N ALA A 82 16.54 7.97 19.65
CA ALA A 82 15.95 9.28 19.95
C ALA A 82 16.32 9.75 21.37
N ALA A 83 17.11 8.99 22.15
CA ALA A 83 17.64 9.46 23.43
C ALA A 83 18.62 10.62 23.16
N GLY A 84 18.10 11.83 23.30
CA GLY A 84 18.73 13.09 22.89
C GLY A 84 17.75 14.07 22.23
N LEU A 85 16.58 13.59 21.76
CA LEU A 85 15.43 14.41 21.39
C LEU A 85 14.55 14.67 22.62
N ASP A 86 13.96 15.86 22.69
CA ASP A 86 13.04 16.29 23.74
C ASP A 86 11.96 15.21 24.03
N PRO A 87 11.74 14.81 25.30
CA PRO A 87 10.70 13.87 25.71
C PRO A 87 9.26 14.30 25.36
N SER A 88 9.03 15.55 24.94
CA SER A 88 7.76 16.04 24.44
C SER A 88 7.70 16.03 22.91
N LEU A 89 7.18 14.92 22.40
CA LEU A 89 6.55 14.73 21.10
C LEU A 89 7.48 14.33 19.92
N PRO A 90 6.96 13.51 18.98
CA PRO A 90 7.65 13.13 17.74
C PRO A 90 8.23 14.35 16.99
N PRO A 91 9.19 14.14 16.06
CA PRO A 91 9.66 15.21 15.19
C PRO A 91 8.48 16.00 14.63
N GLU A 92 8.57 17.33 14.58
CA GLU A 92 7.55 18.25 14.04
C GLU A 92 6.69 17.67 12.90
N PRO A 93 7.26 17.07 11.83
CA PRO A 93 6.47 16.55 10.71
C PRO A 93 5.62 15.30 11.02
N MET A 94 5.84 14.61 12.13
CA MET A 94 5.13 13.37 12.51
C MET A 94 4.21 13.55 13.73
N ARG A 95 4.32 14.67 14.44
CA ARG A 95 3.64 14.88 15.71
C ARG A 95 2.13 14.74 15.59
N GLU A 96 1.53 15.41 14.62
CA GLU A 96 0.07 15.39 14.41
C GLU A 96 -0.43 13.97 14.12
N LEU A 97 0.26 13.24 13.23
CA LEU A 97 -0.09 11.87 12.88
C LEU A 97 0.00 10.92 14.08
N VAL A 98 1.05 11.03 14.89
CA VAL A 98 1.21 10.18 16.09
C VAL A 98 0.14 10.50 17.13
N THR A 99 -0.14 11.79 17.38
CA THR A 99 -1.22 12.20 18.29
C THR A 99 -2.57 11.67 17.80
N ALA A 100 -2.85 11.73 16.50
CA ALA A 100 -4.06 11.16 15.95
C ALA A 100 -4.09 9.63 16.11
N MET A 101 -2.98 8.92 15.91
CA MET A 101 -2.92 7.46 16.02
C MET A 101 -3.20 6.93 17.44
N ILE A 102 -2.93 7.72 18.48
CA ILE A 102 -3.20 7.34 19.88
C ILE A 102 -4.62 7.70 20.33
N ASP A 103 -5.27 8.70 19.72
CA ASP A 103 -6.64 9.08 20.04
C ASP A 103 -7.63 8.08 19.41
N PRO A 104 -8.37 7.28 20.20
CA PRO A 104 -9.33 6.29 19.70
C PRO A 104 -10.46 6.90 18.86
N ASN A 105 -10.77 8.19 19.06
CA ASN A 105 -11.85 8.87 18.35
C ASN A 105 -11.39 9.53 17.04
N SER A 106 -10.08 9.60 16.79
CA SER A 106 -9.55 10.22 15.60
C SER A 106 -9.91 9.44 14.33
N LEU A 107 -9.98 10.15 13.20
CA LEU A 107 -10.15 9.52 11.90
C LEU A 107 -9.00 8.58 11.57
N THR A 108 -7.77 8.97 11.93
CA THR A 108 -6.57 8.17 11.74
C THR A 108 -6.68 6.82 12.43
N ARG A 109 -6.94 6.82 13.75
CA ARG A 109 -7.01 5.59 14.53
C ARG A 109 -8.14 4.70 14.03
N ARG A 110 -9.32 5.26 13.76
CA ARG A 110 -10.47 4.51 13.23
C ARG A 110 -10.22 3.91 11.84
N ALA A 111 -9.47 4.59 10.97
CA ALA A 111 -9.12 4.10 9.64
C ALA A 111 -8.16 2.89 9.70
N HIS A 112 -7.25 2.88 10.67
CA HIS A 112 -6.23 1.84 10.85
C HIS A 112 -6.67 0.68 11.78
N ALA A 113 -7.64 0.90 12.67
CA ALA A 113 -8.10 -0.07 13.66
C ALA A 113 -9.58 -0.45 13.49
N CYS A 114 -10.05 -0.58 12.25
CA CYS A 114 -11.43 -1.01 11.96
C CYS A 114 -11.63 -2.54 12.00
N VAL A 115 -10.60 -3.29 12.41
CA VAL A 115 -10.61 -4.74 12.59
C VAL A 115 -10.03 -5.04 13.98
N ASP A 116 -10.68 -5.96 14.69
CA ASP A 116 -10.29 -6.42 16.02
C ASP A 116 -10.43 -7.97 16.09
N PRO A 117 -9.36 -8.72 16.44
CA PRO A 117 -8.00 -8.26 16.72
C PRO A 117 -7.31 -7.62 15.50
N PRO A 118 -6.24 -6.83 15.71
CA PRO A 118 -5.41 -6.34 14.61
C PRO A 118 -4.86 -7.48 13.75
N PHE A 119 -4.59 -7.18 12.49
CA PHE A 119 -3.98 -8.10 11.55
C PHE A 119 -2.60 -8.59 12.01
N ASP A 120 -2.38 -9.89 11.87
CA ASP A 120 -1.11 -10.58 12.03
C ASP A 120 -0.68 -11.11 10.66
N HIS A 121 0.17 -10.31 9.99
CA HIS A 121 0.68 -10.61 8.66
C HIS A 121 1.52 -11.90 8.59
N ASP A 122 1.96 -12.47 9.74
CA ASP A 122 2.63 -13.77 9.81
C ASP A 122 1.63 -14.94 9.97
N HIS A 123 0.35 -14.67 10.25
CA HIS A 123 -0.65 -15.71 10.44
C HIS A 123 -1.13 -16.30 9.11
N PRO A 124 -1.10 -17.63 8.91
CA PRO A 124 -1.49 -18.26 7.64
C PRO A 124 -2.89 -17.88 7.15
N ALA A 125 -3.87 -17.80 8.06
CA ALA A 125 -5.23 -17.41 7.69
C ALA A 125 -5.32 -15.98 7.12
N GLU A 126 -4.42 -15.07 7.51
CA GLU A 126 -4.37 -13.75 6.89
C GLU A 126 -3.67 -13.79 5.53
N GLN A 127 -2.59 -14.56 5.42
CA GLN A 127 -1.81 -14.69 4.18
C GLN A 127 -2.63 -15.29 3.04
N THR A 128 -3.55 -16.22 3.36
CA THR A 128 -4.45 -16.85 2.37
C THR A 128 -5.72 -16.02 2.10
N ALA A 129 -6.08 -15.07 2.97
CA ALA A 129 -7.25 -14.22 2.78
C ALA A 129 -7.05 -13.19 1.65
N GLU A 130 -8.15 -12.68 1.09
CA GLU A 130 -8.11 -11.55 0.18
C GLU A 130 -8.34 -10.23 0.94
N ILE A 131 -7.26 -9.54 1.33
CA ILE A 131 -7.31 -8.23 2.01
C ILE A 131 -6.50 -7.21 1.19
N PRO A 132 -7.04 -6.76 0.04
CA PRO A 132 -6.28 -6.08 -1.02
C PRO A 132 -5.60 -4.77 -0.60
N ALA A 133 -6.03 -4.20 0.52
CA ALA A 133 -5.43 -3.00 1.07
C ALA A 133 -4.05 -3.26 1.70
N THR A 134 -3.80 -4.45 2.27
CA THR A 134 -2.67 -4.65 3.19
C THR A 134 -1.93 -5.98 3.06
N ASN A 135 -2.55 -7.07 2.60
CA ASN A 135 -1.96 -8.41 2.72
C ASN A 135 -1.40 -8.99 1.41
N GLY A 136 -1.11 -8.15 0.42
CA GLY A 136 -0.51 -8.61 -0.84
C GLY A 136 0.91 -9.13 -0.60
N ILE A 137 1.20 -10.35 -1.07
CA ILE A 137 2.51 -11.00 -0.90
C ILE A 137 3.19 -11.09 -2.27
N CYS A 138 4.40 -10.53 -2.38
CA CYS A 138 5.15 -10.57 -3.64
C CYS A 138 6.66 -10.67 -3.44
N THR A 139 7.35 -11.08 -4.49
CA THR A 139 8.81 -11.01 -4.54
C THR A 139 9.29 -9.63 -4.97
N ALA A 140 10.50 -9.26 -4.54
CA ALA A 140 11.15 -8.02 -4.96
C ALA A 140 11.32 -7.87 -6.49
N ARG A 141 11.33 -8.99 -7.23
CA ARG A 141 11.42 -8.99 -8.71
C ARG A 141 10.06 -8.74 -9.38
N ALA A 142 8.97 -9.17 -8.75
CA ALA A 142 7.62 -9.00 -9.29
C ALA A 142 7.20 -7.53 -9.29
N LEU A 143 7.51 -6.78 -8.23
CA LEU A 143 7.00 -5.41 -8.07
C LEU A 143 7.48 -4.41 -9.15
N PRO A 144 8.78 -4.34 -9.51
CA PRO A 144 9.23 -3.47 -10.61
C PRO A 144 8.63 -3.87 -11.95
N ARG A 145 8.46 -5.18 -12.20
CA ARG A 145 7.86 -5.70 -13.43
C ARG A 145 6.38 -5.35 -13.52
N PHE A 146 5.65 -5.44 -12.42
CA PHE A 146 4.26 -4.97 -12.31
C PHE A 146 4.16 -3.47 -12.65
N TYR A 147 5.00 -2.63 -12.04
CA TYR A 147 4.99 -1.19 -12.36
C TYR A 147 5.40 -0.88 -13.80
N ALA A 148 6.35 -1.63 -14.38
CA ALA A 148 6.72 -1.50 -15.79
C ALA A 148 5.52 -1.79 -16.71
N ALA A 149 4.75 -2.84 -16.40
CA ALA A 149 3.56 -3.24 -17.15
C ALA A 149 2.39 -2.23 -17.05
N LEU A 150 2.35 -1.40 -16.01
CA LEU A 150 1.37 -0.30 -15.89
C LEU A 150 1.71 0.89 -16.79
N ILE A 151 2.99 1.15 -17.05
CA ILE A 151 3.43 2.33 -17.79
C ILE A 151 3.68 2.06 -19.27
N GLY A 152 4.00 0.81 -19.62
CA GLY A 152 4.36 0.41 -20.97
C GLY A 152 4.21 -1.08 -21.20
N GLU A 153 4.75 -1.55 -22.32
CA GLU A 153 4.74 -2.96 -22.71
C GLU A 153 5.83 -3.74 -21.96
N VAL A 154 5.50 -4.96 -21.56
CA VAL A 154 6.43 -5.92 -20.98
C VAL A 154 6.22 -7.25 -21.70
N GLY A 155 7.15 -7.61 -22.58
CA GLY A 155 6.89 -8.65 -23.58
C GLY A 155 5.82 -8.17 -24.56
N ASP A 156 4.83 -9.00 -24.85
CA ASP A 156 3.73 -8.69 -25.77
C ASP A 156 2.47 -8.17 -25.07
N HIS A 157 2.57 -7.86 -23.77
CA HIS A 157 1.42 -7.46 -22.93
C HIS A 157 1.58 -6.05 -22.36
N ARG A 158 0.45 -5.39 -22.15
CA ARG A 158 0.32 -4.11 -21.46
C ARG A 158 -0.93 -4.11 -20.59
N ILE A 159 -0.84 -3.59 -19.36
CA ILE A 159 -2.00 -3.55 -18.45
C ILE A 159 -2.91 -2.37 -18.76
N LEU A 160 -2.33 -1.17 -18.90
CA LEU A 160 -3.08 0.06 -19.14
C LEU A 160 -2.65 0.67 -20.47
N ASP A 161 -3.62 0.94 -21.34
CA ASP A 161 -3.35 1.77 -22.51
C ASP A 161 -2.99 3.22 -22.09
N PRO A 162 -2.37 4.03 -22.97
CA PRO A 162 -1.93 5.37 -22.62
C PRO A 162 -3.03 6.31 -22.12
N GLN A 163 -4.26 6.19 -22.64
CA GLN A 163 -5.39 7.03 -22.23
C GLN A 163 -5.86 6.62 -20.84
N THR A 164 -6.01 5.31 -20.60
CA THR A 164 -6.35 4.80 -19.27
C THR A 164 -5.28 5.16 -18.24
N LEU A 165 -4.00 5.05 -18.57
CA LEU A 165 -2.91 5.48 -17.69
C LEU A 165 -2.98 6.98 -17.38
N ALA A 166 -3.25 7.82 -18.38
CA ALA A 166 -3.41 9.26 -18.17
C ALA A 166 -4.60 9.57 -17.25
N ALA A 167 -5.75 8.94 -17.48
CA ALA A 167 -6.92 9.09 -16.63
C ALA A 167 -6.65 8.61 -15.18
N ALA A 168 -6.06 7.43 -15.05
CA ALA A 168 -5.67 6.79 -13.79
C ALA A 168 -4.75 7.67 -12.92
N THR A 169 -3.87 8.45 -13.56
CA THR A 169 -2.86 9.29 -12.91
C THR A 169 -3.25 10.77 -12.82
N THR A 170 -4.45 11.13 -13.28
CA THR A 170 -4.97 12.50 -13.19
C THR A 170 -5.35 12.83 -11.74
N PRO A 171 -4.83 13.92 -11.15
CA PRO A 171 -5.19 14.35 -9.81
C PRO A 171 -6.70 14.54 -9.66
N GLN A 172 -7.30 13.90 -8.67
CA GLN A 172 -8.72 14.03 -8.34
C GLN A 172 -8.95 14.95 -7.14
N VAL A 173 -8.02 14.91 -6.18
CA VAL A 173 -8.10 15.74 -4.98
C VAL A 173 -6.71 16.20 -4.59
N THR A 174 -6.62 17.45 -4.11
CA THR A 174 -5.41 18.02 -3.52
C THR A 174 -5.78 18.85 -2.31
N GLY A 175 -5.17 18.56 -1.17
CA GLY A 175 -5.50 19.24 0.08
C GLY A 175 -4.97 18.50 1.31
N PRO A 176 -5.39 18.93 2.51
CA PRO A 176 -5.15 18.18 3.74
C PRO A 176 -5.85 16.82 3.70
N ASP A 177 -5.10 15.75 3.94
CA ASP A 177 -5.63 14.40 4.18
C ASP A 177 -5.94 14.26 5.67
N LEU A 178 -7.22 14.07 6.00
CA LEU A 178 -7.69 14.03 7.38
C LEU A 178 -7.29 12.77 8.16
N VAL A 179 -6.70 11.77 7.49
CA VAL A 179 -6.21 10.52 8.12
C VAL A 179 -4.69 10.53 8.19
N HIS A 180 -4.00 10.96 7.14
CA HIS A 180 -2.52 11.05 7.15
C HIS A 180 -1.98 12.30 7.85
N CYS A 181 -2.85 13.26 8.21
CA CYS A 181 -2.45 14.51 8.87
C CYS A 181 -1.36 15.26 8.09
N ASN A 182 -1.43 15.22 6.75
CA ASN A 182 -0.50 15.91 5.87
C ASN A 182 -1.23 16.38 4.60
N ARG A 183 -0.57 17.26 3.82
CA ARG A 183 -1.09 17.63 2.50
C ARG A 183 -0.75 16.53 1.49
N SER A 184 -1.77 16.01 0.82
CA SER A 184 -1.62 14.98 -0.21
C SER A 184 -2.35 15.36 -1.49
N THR A 185 -1.86 14.82 -2.60
CA THR A 185 -2.56 14.81 -3.90
C THR A 185 -2.80 13.35 -4.26
N SER A 186 -4.05 12.99 -4.52
CA SER A 186 -4.46 11.62 -4.89
C SER A 186 -5.10 11.59 -6.28
N ALA A 187 -4.94 10.48 -7.00
CA ALA A 187 -5.46 10.26 -8.36
C ALA A 187 -6.42 9.06 -8.40
N SER A 188 -7.27 8.96 -9.44
CA SER A 188 -8.40 8.01 -9.50
C SER A 188 -8.01 6.54 -9.34
N ALA A 189 -6.89 6.11 -9.94
CA ALA A 189 -6.46 4.71 -9.88
C ALA A 189 -5.52 4.41 -8.73
N SER A 190 -5.17 5.42 -7.95
CA SER A 190 -4.19 5.28 -6.89
C SER A 190 -4.71 6.00 -5.66
N GLY A 191 -5.19 5.22 -4.69
CA GLY A 191 -5.07 5.61 -3.28
C GLY A 191 -3.61 5.81 -2.84
N CYS A 192 -2.73 6.25 -3.73
CA CYS A 192 -1.33 6.58 -3.51
C CYS A 192 -1.23 8.10 -3.42
N PRO A 193 -0.69 8.64 -2.34
CA PRO A 193 -0.27 10.03 -2.31
C PRO A 193 0.86 10.23 -3.31
N ARG A 194 0.71 11.19 -4.21
CA ARG A 194 1.84 11.72 -4.98
C ARG A 194 2.71 12.50 -3.99
N GLN A 195 3.89 11.96 -3.66
CA GLN A 195 4.81 12.64 -2.76
C GLN A 195 5.29 13.95 -3.42
N GLY A 196 5.24 15.06 -2.67
CA GLY A 196 5.86 16.32 -3.07
C GLY A 196 7.38 16.18 -3.25
N PRO A 197 8.06 17.21 -3.78
CA PRO A 197 9.46 17.11 -4.19
C PRO A 197 10.38 16.89 -2.99
N ARG A 198 10.69 15.64 -2.66
CA ARG A 198 11.83 15.24 -1.83
C ARG A 198 12.69 14.26 -2.64
N GLY A 199 13.74 14.79 -3.30
CA GLY A 199 14.81 14.02 -3.96
C GLY A 199 14.43 13.31 -5.27
N THR A 200 15.29 13.47 -6.29
CA THR A 200 15.45 12.82 -7.64
C THR A 200 14.27 12.22 -8.43
N ARG A 201 13.04 12.14 -7.91
CA ARG A 201 11.90 11.57 -8.63
C ARG A 201 11.24 12.60 -9.53
N ARG A 202 10.96 12.19 -10.77
CA ARG A 202 10.27 13.03 -11.75
C ARG A 202 8.86 13.37 -11.24
N PRO A 203 8.31 14.55 -11.59
CA PRO A 203 7.03 15.02 -11.08
C PRO A 203 5.87 14.03 -11.24
N ARG A 204 5.93 13.09 -12.19
CA ARG A 204 4.86 12.13 -12.56
C ARG A 204 5.00 10.71 -11.95
N SER A 205 5.88 10.48 -10.97
CA SER A 205 6.02 9.14 -10.38
C SER A 205 4.79 8.74 -9.55
N VAL A 206 4.29 7.53 -9.75
CA VAL A 206 3.26 6.86 -8.92
C VAL A 206 3.94 5.73 -8.15
N SER A 207 3.78 5.69 -6.83
CA SER A 207 4.25 4.58 -5.97
C SER A 207 3.32 4.44 -4.77
N ARG A 208 3.19 3.22 -4.25
CA ARG A 208 2.59 2.96 -2.94
C ARG A 208 3.69 2.49 -1.99
N ASP A 209 3.86 3.18 -0.87
CA ASP A 209 4.76 2.74 0.20
C ASP A 209 3.93 2.02 1.28
N SER A 210 4.40 0.85 1.72
CA SER A 210 3.80 0.04 2.79
C SER A 210 4.39 0.39 4.17
N ALA A 211 3.66 0.06 5.24
CA ALA A 211 4.11 0.30 6.62
C ALA A 211 5.40 -0.45 6.99
N ALA A 212 5.69 -1.57 6.34
CA ALA A 212 7.00 -2.22 6.36
C ALA A 212 7.79 -1.83 5.10
N PRO A 213 9.00 -1.24 5.21
CA PRO A 213 9.82 -0.96 4.05
C PRO A 213 10.29 -2.27 3.39
N SER A 214 10.24 -2.33 2.06
CA SER A 214 10.81 -3.44 1.30
C SER A 214 12.34 -3.43 1.44
N VAL A 215 12.88 -4.38 2.20
CA VAL A 215 14.33 -4.47 2.42
C VAL A 215 14.98 -5.04 1.16
N THR A 216 15.77 -4.22 0.48
CA THR A 216 16.67 -4.70 -0.58
C THR A 216 17.99 -5.13 0.06
N PRO A 217 18.52 -6.34 -0.19
CA PRO A 217 19.79 -6.74 0.39
C PRO A 217 20.94 -5.99 -0.31
N THR A 218 21.61 -5.11 0.42
CA THR A 218 22.78 -4.36 -0.05
C THR A 218 23.98 -5.29 -0.17
N ARG A 219 24.19 -5.91 -1.34
CA ARG A 219 25.41 -6.65 -1.65
C ARG A 219 26.49 -5.70 -2.18
N ARG A 220 27.25 -5.03 -1.30
CA ARG A 220 28.55 -4.42 -1.64
C ARG A 220 29.46 -4.34 -0.41
N GLN A 221 30.27 -5.38 -0.21
CA GLN A 221 31.64 -5.30 0.33
C GLN A 221 32.16 -6.72 0.53
N ALA A 222 32.93 -7.22 -0.45
CA ALA A 222 33.93 -8.28 -0.25
C ALA A 222 34.59 -8.65 -1.59
N TRP A 223 35.30 -7.73 -2.24
CA TRP A 223 36.30 -8.06 -3.29
C TRP A 223 37.25 -6.88 -3.41
N ARG A 224 38.41 -6.97 -2.74
CA ARG A 224 39.68 -6.26 -3.05
C ARG A 224 40.70 -6.55 -1.92
N SER A 225 41.40 -7.68 -2.02
CA SER A 225 42.77 -7.88 -1.51
C SER A 225 43.20 -9.34 -1.76
N ALA A 226 43.58 -9.64 -3.00
CA ALA A 226 44.39 -10.80 -3.35
C ALA A 226 44.99 -10.57 -4.75
N THR A 227 46.07 -9.78 -4.82
CA THR A 227 47.13 -9.82 -5.85
C THR A 227 48.14 -8.71 -5.53
N SER A 228 49.14 -9.05 -4.74
CA SER A 228 50.57 -8.70 -4.89
C SER A 228 51.34 -9.49 -3.84
#